data_AF-A0A0M1JJQ4-F1
#
_entry.id   AF-A0A0M1JJQ4-F1
#
_cell.length_a   1.000
_cell.length_b   1.000
_cell.length_c   1.000
_cell.angle_alpha   90.00
_cell.angle_beta   90.00
_cell.angle_gamma   90.00
#
_symmetry.space_group_name_H-M   'P 1'
#
loop_
_entity.id
_entity.type
_entity.pdbx_description
1 polymer ?
#
loop_
_entity_poly.entity_id
_entity_poly.type
_entity_poly.pdbx_seq_one_letter_code
_entity_poly.pdbx_strand_id
1 'polypeptide(L)' 'MRTSLNLDDDIIKITKELAQREKISIGQLISRLLREMLLQGSKCSEDVKNAAGFRPFTNGKQLVNNQQVNALREEDGI' A
#
# COMPACT_ATOMS: atom_id res chain seq x y z
N MET A 1 -6.05 14.11 -18.09
CA MET A 1 -6.82 15.35 -17.87
C MET A 1 -5.89 16.41 -17.32
N ARG A 2 -6.09 17.68 -17.69
CA ARG A 2 -5.32 18.82 -17.15
C ARG A 2 -6.12 19.41 -15.99
N THR A 3 -5.63 19.25 -14.77
CA THR A 3 -6.20 19.84 -13.55
C THR A 3 -5.25 20.90 -13.03
N SER A 4 -5.80 21.96 -12.43
CA SER A 4 -5.01 22.95 -11.69
C SER A 4 -5.06 22.58 -10.22
N LEU A 5 -3.90 22.41 -9.59
CA LEU A 5 -3.76 22.05 -8.18
C LEU A 5 -2.88 23.11 -7.51
N ASN A 6 -3.38 23.72 -6.43
CA ASN A 6 -2.57 24.61 -5.61
C ASN A 6 -1.72 23.76 -4.66
N LEU A 7 -0.41 23.96 -4.69
CA LEU A 7 0.59 23.27 -3.87
C LEU A 7 1.49 24.32 -3.22
N ASP A 8 1.94 24.03 -2.00
CA ASP A 8 2.93 24.88 -1.32
C ASP A 8 4.31 24.79 -2.00
N ASP A 9 5.10 25.85 -1.90
CA ASP A 9 6.42 25.95 -2.52
C ASP A 9 7.39 24.85 -2.08
N ASP A 10 7.32 24.44 -0.81
CA ASP A 10 8.14 23.35 -0.28
C ASP A 10 7.85 22.02 -0.97
N ILE A 11 6.56 21.75 -1.23
CA ILE A 11 6.12 20.55 -1.94
C ILE A 11 6.57 20.62 -3.41
N ILE A 12 6.47 21.78 -4.05
CA ILE A 12 6.92 21.97 -5.44
C ILE A 12 8.42 21.68 -5.56
N LYS A 13 9.23 22.15 -4.60
CA LYS A 13 10.67 21.91 -4.57
C LYS A 13 11.00 20.42 -4.45
N ILE A 14 10.40 19.73 -3.48
CA ILE A 14 10.60 18.29 -3.27
C ILE A 14 10.18 17.50 -4.52
N THR A 15 9.01 17.85 -5.08
CA THR A 15 8.46 17.15 -6.25
C THR A 15 9.34 17.34 -7.48
N LYS A 16 9.95 18.52 -7.66
CA LYS A 16 10.87 18.79 -8.76
C LYS A 16 12.14 17.94 -8.66
N GLU A 17 12.72 17.83 -7.47
CA GLU A 17 13.90 16.97 -7.26
C GLU A 17 13.59 15.49 -7.51
N LEU A 18 12.43 15.02 -7.02
CA LEU A 18 11.99 13.64 -7.22
C LEU A 18 11.72 13.33 -8.69
N ALA A 19 11.06 14.25 -9.40
CA ALA A 19 10.75 14.12 -10.83
C ALA A 19 12.03 14.11 -11.70
N GLN A 20 13.04 14.89 -11.33
CA GLN A 20 14.34 14.87 -12.01
C GLN A 20 15.08 13.54 -11.82
N ARG A 21 15.05 12.98 -10.61
CA ARG A 21 15.65 11.66 -10.32
C ARG A 21 15.02 10.55 -11.17
N GLU A 22 13.70 10.60 -11.32
CA GLU A 22 12.96 9.61 -12.12
C GLU A 22 12.85 9.94 -13.62
N LYS A 23 13.39 11.09 -14.05
CA LYS A 23 13.32 11.58 -15.44
C LYS A 23 11.89 11.68 -16.00
N ILE A 24 10.93 12.05 -15.16
CA ILE A 24 9.52 12.25 -15.54
C ILE A 24 9.08 13.69 -15.29
N SER A 25 7.95 14.11 -15.88
CA SER A 25 7.41 15.44 -15.60
C SER A 25 6.78 15.51 -14.20
N ILE A 26 6.80 16.70 -13.59
CA ILE A 26 6.19 16.98 -12.28
C ILE A 26 4.71 16.55 -12.26
N GLY A 27 3.95 16.88 -13.30
CA GLY A 27 2.53 16.50 -13.39
C GLY A 27 2.30 14.99 -13.50
N GLN A 28 3.21 14.25 -14.17
CA GLN A 28 3.15 12.79 -14.23
C GLN A 28 3.46 12.16 -12.88
N LEU A 29 4.47 12.66 -12.17
CA LEU A 29 4.81 12.19 -10.83
C LEU A 29 3.64 12.40 -9.86
N ILE A 30 3.05 13.60 -9.84
CA ILE A 30 1.91 13.93 -8.98
C ILE A 30 0.70 13.04 -9.32
N SER A 31 0.40 12.86 -10.61
CA SER A 31 -0.69 11.99 -11.07
C SER A 31 -0.48 10.53 -10.66
N ARG A 32 0.76 10.04 -10.72
CA ARG A 32 1.11 8.69 -10.26
C ARG A 32 0.92 8.56 -8.75
N LEU A 33 1.49 9.48 -7.96
CA LEU A 33 1.38 9.47 -6.50
C LEU A 33 -0.07 9.56 -6.03
N LEU A 34 -0.88 10.45 -6.64
CA LEU A 34 -2.31 10.53 -6.36
C LEU A 34 -3.03 9.23 -6.68
N ARG A 35 -2.71 8.62 -7.83
CA ARG A 35 -3.30 7.31 -8.20
C ARG A 35 -2.89 6.23 -7.21
N GLU A 36 -1.63 6.17 -6.82
CA GLU A 36 -1.13 5.24 -5.82
C GLU A 36 -1.79 5.44 -4.46
N MET A 37 -1.99 6.68 -4.00
CA MET A 37 -2.72 6.97 -2.76
C MET A 37 -4.19 6.59 -2.85
N LEU A 38 -4.86 6.88 -3.97
CA LEU A 38 -6.27 6.53 -4.17
C LEU A 38 -6.46 5.01 -4.29
N LEU A 39 -5.53 4.29 -4.94
CA LEU A 39 -5.52 2.83 -4.99
C LEU A 39 -5.18 2.22 -3.61
N GLN A 40 -4.29 2.85 -2.86
CA GLN A 40 -3.98 2.48 -1.47
C GLN A 40 -5.05 2.94 -0.47
N GLY A 41 -6.03 3.74 -0.90
CA GLY A 41 -7.12 4.33 -0.11
C GLY A 41 -8.13 3.34 0.48
N SER A 42 -7.82 2.05 0.52
CA SER A 42 -8.54 1.02 1.28
C SER A 42 -7.61 0.13 2.13
N LYS A 43 -6.32 0.48 2.22
CA LYS A 43 -5.31 -0.17 3.06
C LYS A 43 -4.61 0.81 3.98
N CYS A 44 -5.31 1.86 4.42
CA CYS A 44 -5.03 2.40 5.74
C CYS A 44 -5.45 1.32 6.74
N SER A 45 -4.65 0.25 6.83
CA SER A 45 -4.62 -0.57 8.02
C SER A 45 -4.13 0.42 9.05
N GLU A 46 -5.05 0.96 9.84
CA GLU A 46 -4.71 1.55 11.11
C GLU A 46 -3.66 0.63 11.70
N ASP A 47 -2.47 1.16 11.94
CA ASP A 47 -1.51 0.52 12.81
C ASP A 47 -2.19 0.55 14.18
N VAL A 48 -3.09 -0.41 14.39
CA VAL A 48 -3.62 -0.72 15.70
C VAL A 48 -2.40 -1.21 16.44
N LYS A 49 -1.72 -0.27 17.09
CA LYS A 49 -0.81 -0.55 18.19
C LYS A 49 -1.61 -1.31 19.22
N ASN A 50 -1.71 -2.62 19.05
CA ASN A 50 -2.40 -3.43 20.00
C ASN A 50 -1.47 -3.57 21.20
N ALA A 51 -1.96 -3.15 22.37
CA ALA A 51 -1.24 -3.12 23.63
C ALA A 51 -0.70 -4.50 24.07
N ALA A 52 -1.05 -5.58 23.37
CA ALA A 52 -0.77 -6.96 23.71
C ALA A 52 0.42 -7.62 22.95
N GLY A 53 1.19 -6.88 22.15
CA GLY A 53 2.49 -7.35 21.62
C GLY A 53 2.45 -8.39 20.48
N PHE A 54 1.31 -8.59 19.81
CA PHE A 54 1.21 -9.43 18.61
C PHE A 54 0.82 -8.61 17.38
N ARG A 55 1.33 -9.03 16.21
CA ARG A 55 1.06 -8.39 14.92
C ARG A 55 -0.07 -9.14 14.19
N PRO A 56 -1.24 -8.52 13.95
CA PRO A 56 -2.31 -9.17 13.20
C PRO A 56 -1.89 -9.43 11.76
N PHE A 57 -2.48 -10.46 11.15
CA PHE A 57 -2.22 -10.78 9.75
C PHE A 57 -2.82 -9.74 8.82
N THR A 58 -2.07 -9.35 7.78
CA THR A 58 -2.55 -8.42 6.76
C THR A 58 -3.79 -8.99 6.05
N ASN A 59 -4.80 -8.14 5.81
CA ASN A 59 -5.98 -8.50 5.00
C ASN A 59 -5.53 -8.99 3.62
N GLY A 60 -5.60 -10.32 3.41
CA GLY A 60 -5.08 -10.95 2.19
C GLY A 60 -4.49 -12.35 2.36
N LYS A 61 -4.51 -12.96 3.56
CA LYS A 61 -4.20 -14.38 3.64
C LYS A 61 -5.37 -15.19 3.08
N GLN A 62 -5.03 -16.07 2.14
CA GLN A 62 -5.90 -17.07 1.55
C GLN A 62 -6.74 -17.75 2.64
N LEU A 63 -8.06 -17.81 2.45
CA LEU A 63 -8.99 -18.48 3.36
C LEU A 63 -8.57 -19.94 3.47
N VAL A 64 -8.02 -20.33 4.63
CA VAL A 64 -7.66 -21.70 4.92
C VAL A 64 -8.92 -22.45 5.31
N ASN A 65 -9.30 -23.48 4.54
CA ASN A 65 -10.44 -24.35 4.86
C ASN A 65 -9.97 -25.60 5.63
N ASN A 66 -10.85 -26.16 6.46
CA ASN A 66 -10.64 -27.43 7.16
C ASN A 66 -10.22 -28.57 6.24
N GLN A 67 -10.67 -28.56 4.97
CA GLN A 67 -10.24 -29.55 3.98
C GLN A 67 -8.73 -29.47 3.69
N GLN A 68 -8.17 -28.26 3.60
CA GLN A 68 -6.72 -28.07 3.39
C GLN A 68 -5.94 -28.49 4.64
N VAL A 69 -6.48 -28.23 5.83
CA VAL A 69 -5.86 -28.64 7.09
C VAL A 69 -5.87 -30.17 7.24
N ASN A 70 -6.97 -30.83 6.90
CA ASN A 70 -7.06 -32.29 6.98
C ASN A 70 -6.18 -32.99 5.95
N ALA A 71 -6.10 -32.46 4.72
CA ALA A 71 -5.17 -32.98 3.71
C ALA A 71 -3.71 -32.93 4.19
N LEU A 72 -3.30 -31.82 4.83
CA LEU A 72 -1.96 -31.71 5.41
C LEU A 72 -1.73 -32.70 6.57
N ARG A 73 -2.74 -32.97 7.41
CA ARG A 73 -2.64 -33.96 8.50
C ARG A 73 -2.50 -35.38 7.99
N GLU A 74 -3.26 -35.71 6.94
CA GLU A 74 -3.18 -37.01 6.28
C GLU A 74 -1.82 -37.21 5.59
N GLU A 75 -1.24 -36.15 5.03
CA GLU A 75 0.10 -36.15 4.42
C GLU A 75 1.21 -36.29 5.46
N ASP A 76 1.15 -35.53 6.56
CA ASP A 76 2.16 -35.56 7.63
C ASP A 76 2.01 -36.76 8.59
N GLY A 77 0.92 -37.55 8.46
CA GLY A 77 0.74 -38.82 9.17
C GLY A 77 0.63 -38.70 10.70
N ILE A 78 -0.04 -37.66 11.21
CA ILE A 78 -0.34 -37.46 12.65
C ILE A 78 -1.72 -38.01 13.01
#